data_AF-A0A1G3BMR9-F1
#
_entry.id   AF-A0A1G3BMR9-F1
#
_cell.length_a   1.000
_cell.length_b   1.000
_cell.length_c   1.000
_cell.angle_alpha   90.00
_cell.angle_beta   90.00
_cell.angle_gamma   90.00
#
_symmetry.space_group_name_H-M   'P 1'
#
loop_
_entity.id
_entity.type
_entity.pdbx_description
1 polymer ?
#
loop_
_entity_poly.entity_id
_entity_poly.type
_entity_poly.pdbx_seq_one_letter_code
_entity_poly.pdbx_strand_id
1 'polypeptide(L)'
;MKLKLLCFFILFLAVASFSGVNTLSAAETLPGGTLGATKEEIRAKLGMPTFYYIEEHHSRRHWLFPVEDVDNVKSMLWANPDVPIDDVIPVTRDGGKLTYRVHYEWDGSQEAQRVLRATKCWVFFEGKPVTLGDVPRLVSEFEIAIKPGVSAYAQRDVTTGKVVVTFLVPGSSDLARALSSGFRPPSDDYEWSPSFEVVLSEGESENISLQSKVGEVIITVGSQTRIQKLARVFGIKDIANPFSS
;
A
#
# COMPACT_ATOMS: atom_id res chain seq x y z
N MET A 1 -41.23 5.05 45.12
CA MET A 1 -39.88 4.52 44.86
C MET A 1 -39.74 3.62 43.61
N LYS A 2 -40.74 3.51 42.71
CA LYS A 2 -40.65 2.64 41.51
C LYS A 2 -40.38 3.36 40.18
N LEU A 3 -40.54 4.69 40.14
CA LEU A 3 -40.37 5.48 38.89
C LEU A 3 -38.92 5.90 38.63
N LYS A 4 -38.11 6.07 39.68
CA LYS A 4 -36.69 6.47 39.56
C LYS A 4 -35.78 5.33 39.08
N LEU A 5 -36.21 4.08 39.24
CA LEU A 5 -35.44 2.90 38.80
C LEU A 5 -35.61 2.62 37.29
N LEU A 6 -36.75 3.01 36.71
CA LEU A 6 -37.05 2.80 35.30
C LEU A 6 -36.21 3.73 34.39
N CYS A 7 -35.98 4.97 34.82
CA CYS A 7 -35.13 5.91 34.07
C CYS A 7 -33.66 5.50 34.06
N PHE A 8 -33.17 4.81 35.10
CA PHE A 8 -31.79 4.30 35.13
C PHE A 8 -31.60 3.07 34.23
N PHE A 9 -32.64 2.24 34.06
CA PHE A 9 -32.57 1.06 33.21
C PHE A 9 -32.63 1.38 31.71
N ILE A 10 -33.36 2.44 31.33
CA ILE A 10 -33.43 2.90 29.93
C ILE A 10 -32.13 3.64 29.54
N LEU A 11 -31.50 4.37 30.47
CA LEU A 11 -30.20 4.99 30.21
C LEU A 11 -29.07 3.95 30.02
N PHE A 12 -29.14 2.81 30.71
CA PHE A 12 -28.15 1.73 30.56
C PHE A 12 -28.32 0.95 29.24
N LEU A 13 -29.55 0.81 28.73
CA LEU A 13 -29.79 0.17 27.42
C LEU A 13 -29.39 1.06 26.23
N ALA A 14 -29.42 2.40 26.39
CA ALA A 14 -29.01 3.32 25.33
C ALA A 14 -27.48 3.35 25.11
N VAL A 15 -26.68 3.06 26.15
CA VAL A 15 -25.21 3.00 26.04
C VAL A 15 -24.74 1.66 25.46
N ALA A 16 -25.50 0.58 25.62
CA ALA A 16 -25.18 -0.72 25.05
C ALA A 16 -25.49 -0.83 23.53
N SER A 17 -26.26 0.11 22.99
CA SER A 17 -26.74 0.09 21.59
C SER A 17 -25.79 0.76 20.60
N PHE A 18 -24.67 1.34 21.07
CA PHE A 18 -23.59 1.87 20.22
C PHE A 18 -22.38 0.93 20.10
N SER A 19 -22.54 -0.35 20.44
CA SER A 19 -21.51 -1.38 20.29
C SER A 19 -21.42 -1.95 18.86
N GLY A 20 -22.00 -1.26 17.87
CA GLY A 20 -22.15 -1.72 16.49
C GLY A 20 -21.37 -0.91 15.45
N VAL A 21 -20.48 0.00 15.87
CA VAL A 21 -19.43 0.46 14.96
C VAL A 21 -18.30 -0.53 15.14
N ASN A 22 -18.04 -1.32 14.10
CA ASN A 22 -16.78 -2.06 13.99
C ASN A 22 -15.65 -1.03 14.05
N THR A 23 -15.26 -0.63 15.26
CA THR A 23 -13.96 -0.02 15.50
C THR A 23 -12.99 -1.03 14.94
N LEU A 24 -12.38 -0.69 13.80
CA LEU A 24 -11.31 -1.43 13.16
C LEU A 24 -10.21 -1.57 14.21
N SER A 25 -10.30 -2.55 15.10
CA SER A 25 -9.21 -3.00 15.95
C SER A 25 -8.38 -4.00 15.15
N ALA A 26 -8.08 -3.62 13.90
CA ALA A 26 -7.00 -4.20 13.13
C ALA A 26 -5.70 -3.57 13.66
N ALA A 27 -4.57 -4.27 13.54
CA ALA A 27 -3.28 -3.62 13.72
C ALA A 27 -3.28 -2.30 12.94
N GLU A 28 -2.82 -1.20 13.55
CA GLU A 28 -2.85 0.14 12.92
C GLU A 28 -2.11 0.16 11.56
N THR A 29 -1.27 -0.86 11.33
CA THR A 29 -0.58 -1.12 10.07
C THR A 29 -0.65 -2.60 9.68
N LEU A 30 -0.57 -2.90 8.38
CA LEU A 30 -0.37 -4.27 7.89
C LEU A 30 1.03 -4.80 8.24
N PRO A 31 1.25 -6.12 8.25
CA PRO A 31 2.60 -6.70 8.36
C PRO A 31 3.57 -6.05 7.36
N GLY A 32 4.76 -5.66 7.83
CA GLY A 32 5.71 -4.82 7.10
C GLY A 32 5.66 -3.33 7.49
N GLY A 33 4.48 -2.82 7.87
CA GLY A 33 4.35 -1.58 8.67
C GLY A 33 4.25 -0.25 7.90
N THR A 34 4.27 -0.25 6.56
CA THR A 34 4.03 1.00 5.79
C THR A 34 2.56 1.20 5.47
N LEU A 35 1.84 0.16 5.02
CA LEU A 35 0.42 0.29 4.68
C LEU A 35 -0.45 0.41 5.93
N GLY A 36 -1.41 1.32 5.89
CA GLY A 36 -2.27 1.68 7.02
C GLY A 36 -1.69 2.75 7.94
N ALA A 37 -0.38 3.00 7.90
CA ALA A 37 0.27 4.01 8.73
C ALA A 37 -0.20 5.42 8.36
N THR A 38 -0.27 6.30 9.36
CA THR A 38 -0.58 7.71 9.18
C THR A 38 0.58 8.43 8.49
N LYS A 39 0.28 9.60 7.91
CA LYS A 39 1.30 10.43 7.29
C LYS A 39 2.40 10.82 8.27
N GLU A 40 2.04 11.11 9.51
CA GLU A 40 2.95 11.46 10.60
C GLU A 40 3.85 10.27 10.98
N GLU A 41 3.29 9.06 11.09
CA GLU A 41 4.06 7.83 11.37
C GLU A 41 5.06 7.51 10.27
N ILE A 42 4.65 7.66 9.00
CA ILE A 42 5.54 7.48 7.85
C ILE A 42 6.73 8.45 7.93
N ARG A 43 6.47 9.72 8.23
CA ARG A 43 7.53 10.74 8.35
C ARG A 43 8.43 10.51 9.55
N ALA A 44 7.88 10.03 10.66
CA ALA A 44 8.66 9.64 11.83
C ALA A 44 9.59 8.44 11.52
N LYS A 45 9.15 7.50 10.69
CA LYS A 45 9.89 6.29 10.33
C LYS A 45 10.92 6.52 9.21
N LEU A 46 10.53 7.22 8.15
CA LEU A 46 11.32 7.34 6.90
C LEU A 46 12.01 8.70 6.75
N GLY A 47 11.62 9.70 7.53
CA GLY A 47 12.06 11.08 7.40
C GLY A 47 11.08 11.96 6.63
N MET A 48 11.43 13.24 6.50
CA MET A 48 10.61 14.22 5.78
C MET A 48 10.75 14.05 4.26
N PRO A 49 9.69 14.28 3.47
CA PRO A 49 9.80 14.28 2.02
C PRO A 49 10.76 15.36 1.53
N THR A 50 11.45 15.10 0.43
CA THR A 50 12.18 16.12 -0.34
C THR A 50 11.38 16.60 -1.54
N PHE A 51 10.45 15.77 -2.02
CA PHE A 51 9.49 16.15 -3.04
C PHE A 51 8.07 15.73 -2.68
N TYR A 52 7.12 16.43 -3.27
CA TYR A 52 5.73 16.01 -3.34
C TYR A 52 5.43 15.54 -4.75
N TYR A 53 4.72 14.40 -4.85
CA TYR A 53 4.23 13.89 -6.12
C TYR A 53 2.72 14.05 -6.21
N ILE A 54 2.26 14.53 -7.38
CA ILE A 54 0.84 14.83 -7.61
C ILE A 54 0.43 14.21 -8.93
N GLU A 55 -0.64 13.41 -8.87
CA GLU A 55 -1.27 12.78 -10.04
C GLU A 55 -2.64 13.40 -10.30
N GLU A 56 -2.80 14.06 -11.44
CA GLU A 56 -4.12 14.49 -11.91
C GLU A 56 -4.72 13.39 -12.80
N HIS A 57 -5.49 12.47 -12.20
CA HIS A 57 -6.04 11.29 -12.91
C HIS A 57 -6.82 11.63 -14.20
N HIS A 58 -7.54 12.75 -14.25
CA HIS A 58 -8.31 13.15 -15.45
C HIS A 58 -7.44 13.65 -16.61
N SER A 59 -6.26 14.20 -16.32
CA SER A 59 -5.35 14.79 -17.32
C SER A 59 -4.08 13.97 -17.54
N ARG A 60 -3.87 12.91 -16.74
CA ARG A 60 -2.63 12.10 -16.69
C ARG A 60 -1.37 12.98 -16.56
N ARG A 61 -1.51 14.14 -15.90
CA ARG A 61 -0.38 15.00 -15.60
C ARG A 61 0.20 14.60 -14.26
N HIS A 62 1.51 14.43 -14.26
CA HIS A 62 2.27 14.04 -13.09
C HIS A 62 3.23 15.18 -12.79
N TRP A 63 3.22 15.65 -11.55
CA TRP A 63 4.09 16.72 -11.13
C TRP A 63 4.93 16.26 -9.94
N LEU A 64 6.21 16.61 -9.97
CA LEU A 64 7.14 16.43 -8.88
C LEU A 64 7.63 17.81 -8.46
N PHE A 65 7.33 18.22 -7.23
CA PHE A 65 7.69 19.54 -6.71
C PHE A 65 8.61 19.40 -5.51
N PRO A 66 9.72 20.17 -5.44
CA PRO A 66 10.46 20.32 -4.20
C PRO A 66 9.53 20.81 -3.08
N VAL A 67 9.74 20.34 -1.85
CA VAL A 67 8.86 20.69 -0.72
C VAL A 67 8.84 22.20 -0.47
N GLU A 68 9.99 22.87 -0.64
CA GLU A 68 10.15 24.32 -0.50
C GLU A 68 9.31 25.13 -1.50
N ASP A 69 9.00 24.56 -2.67
CA ASP A 69 8.24 25.24 -3.71
C ASP A 69 6.73 25.00 -3.60
N VAL A 70 6.31 24.07 -2.73
CA VAL A 70 4.91 23.61 -2.71
C VAL A 70 3.94 24.75 -2.42
N ASP A 71 4.29 25.70 -1.55
CA ASP A 71 3.42 26.82 -1.21
C ASP A 71 3.21 27.77 -2.38
N ASN A 72 4.18 27.87 -3.29
CA ASN A 72 4.11 28.71 -4.49
C ASN A 72 3.28 28.06 -5.60
N VAL A 73 3.25 26.72 -5.65
CA VAL A 73 2.51 25.99 -6.68
C VAL A 73 1.16 25.49 -6.19
N LYS A 74 0.87 25.51 -4.88
CA LYS A 74 -0.38 25.03 -4.25
C LYS A 74 -1.65 25.56 -4.93
N SER A 75 -1.66 26.83 -5.34
CA SER A 75 -2.79 27.44 -6.05
C SER A 75 -2.89 27.03 -7.52
N MET A 76 -1.78 26.57 -8.12
CA MET A 76 -1.72 26.01 -9.47
C MET A 76 -2.04 24.51 -9.49
N LEU A 77 -1.92 23.83 -8.35
CA LEU A 77 -2.44 22.49 -8.19
C LEU A 77 -3.96 22.57 -8.33
N TRP A 78 -4.49 22.17 -9.49
CA TRP A 78 -5.92 21.90 -9.62
C TRP A 78 -6.35 20.64 -8.85
N ALA A 79 -5.43 20.04 -8.09
CA ALA A 79 -5.75 19.07 -7.06
C ALA A 79 -6.76 19.73 -6.11
N ASN A 80 -7.99 19.21 -6.09
CA ASN A 80 -8.95 19.49 -5.04
C ASN A 80 -8.20 19.48 -3.69
N PRO A 81 -8.34 20.48 -2.81
CA PRO A 81 -7.68 20.50 -1.50
C PRO A 81 -7.97 19.25 -0.65
N ASP A 82 -9.02 18.49 -1.00
CA ASP A 82 -9.34 17.18 -0.43
C ASP A 82 -8.61 16.00 -1.10
N VAL A 83 -7.73 16.20 -2.09
CA VAL A 83 -6.95 15.12 -2.71
C VAL A 83 -5.58 15.03 -2.02
N PRO A 84 -5.24 13.88 -1.42
CA PRO A 84 -3.97 13.71 -0.73
C PRO A 84 -2.80 13.80 -1.71
N ILE A 85 -1.71 14.42 -1.25
CA ILE A 85 -0.45 14.55 -1.98
C ILE A 85 0.52 13.46 -1.50
N ASP A 86 1.17 12.78 -2.43
CA ASP A 86 2.14 11.73 -2.15
C ASP A 86 3.43 12.33 -1.59
N ASP A 87 4.00 11.68 -0.58
CA ASP A 87 5.32 12.02 -0.05
C ASP A 87 6.38 11.24 -0.83
N VAL A 88 7.42 11.94 -1.30
CA VAL A 88 8.60 11.32 -1.93
C VAL A 88 9.81 11.53 -1.02
N ILE A 89 10.27 10.44 -0.42
CA ILE A 89 11.23 10.41 0.67
C ILE A 89 12.48 9.61 0.25
N PRO A 90 13.66 10.24 0.13
CA PRO A 90 14.90 9.53 -0.10
C PRO A 90 15.35 8.83 1.19
N VAL A 91 15.68 7.55 1.08
CA VAL A 91 16.10 6.69 2.19
C VAL A 91 17.41 6.02 1.83
N THR A 92 18.35 5.97 2.78
CA THR A 92 19.56 5.14 2.66
C THR A 92 19.45 3.95 3.61
N ARG A 93 19.56 2.73 3.08
CA ARG A 93 19.56 1.50 3.88
C ARG A 93 20.66 0.57 3.38
N ASP A 94 21.51 0.12 4.30
CA ASP A 94 22.67 -0.75 4.00
C ASP A 94 23.51 -0.30 2.79
N GLY A 95 23.74 1.02 2.68
CA GLY A 95 24.47 1.61 1.55
C GLY A 95 23.72 1.66 0.22
N GLY A 96 22.51 1.10 0.13
CA GLY A 96 21.58 1.27 -0.98
C GLY A 96 20.85 2.60 -0.88
N LYS A 97 20.68 3.27 -2.03
CA LYS A 97 19.88 4.49 -2.15
C LYS A 97 18.50 4.12 -2.66
N LEU A 98 17.47 4.51 -1.93
CA LEU A 98 16.08 4.19 -2.20
C LEU A 98 15.28 5.49 -2.25
N THR A 99 14.26 5.54 -3.09
CA THR A 99 13.26 6.59 -3.03
C THR A 99 11.91 5.96 -2.76
N TYR A 100 11.30 6.32 -1.64
CA TYR A 100 9.95 5.92 -1.27
C TYR A 100 8.97 6.96 -1.79
N ARG A 101 8.00 6.55 -2.61
CA ARG A 101 6.80 7.34 -2.92
C ARG A 101 5.64 6.72 -2.16
N VAL A 102 5.01 7.48 -1.26
CA VAL A 102 3.90 6.99 -0.43
C VAL A 102 2.62 7.70 -0.83
N HIS A 103 1.63 6.92 -1.26
CA HIS A 103 0.30 7.40 -1.59
C HIS A 103 -0.65 7.22 -0.41
N TYR A 104 -1.48 8.23 -0.21
CA TYR A 104 -2.39 8.33 0.93
C TYR A 104 -3.83 8.47 0.48
N GLU A 105 -4.74 7.95 1.29
CA GLU A 105 -6.17 8.19 1.17
C GLU A 105 -6.75 8.61 2.52
N TRP A 106 -7.89 9.30 2.47
CA TRP A 106 -8.62 9.65 3.68
C TRP A 106 -9.27 8.41 4.28
N ASP A 107 -8.98 8.17 5.55
CA ASP A 107 -9.69 7.18 6.34
C ASP A 107 -11.07 7.71 6.73
N GLY A 108 -12.08 7.34 5.94
CA GLY A 108 -13.48 7.72 6.18
C GLY A 108 -14.16 6.97 7.32
N SER A 109 -13.48 6.00 7.96
CA SER A 109 -14.07 5.23 9.07
C SER A 109 -14.19 6.05 10.36
N GLN A 110 -13.47 7.16 10.47
CA GLN A 110 -13.51 8.08 11.60
C GLN A 110 -14.07 9.44 11.16
N GLU A 111 -15.41 9.58 11.10
CA GLU A 111 -16.09 10.82 10.65
C GLU A 111 -15.60 12.11 11.35
N ALA A 112 -15.10 12.00 12.58
CA ALA A 112 -14.62 13.14 13.36
C ALA A 112 -13.16 13.54 13.10
N GLN A 113 -12.35 12.69 12.46
CA GLN A 113 -10.94 12.94 12.19
C GLN A 113 -10.60 12.54 10.77
N ARG A 114 -10.43 13.54 9.89
CA ARG A 114 -9.86 13.33 8.55
C ARG A 114 -8.39 12.94 8.72
N VAL A 115 -8.10 11.65 8.77
CA VAL A 115 -6.73 11.11 8.88
C VAL A 115 -6.31 10.54 7.53
N LEU A 116 -5.09 10.87 7.09
CA LEU A 116 -4.49 10.29 5.89
C LEU A 116 -3.73 9.02 6.25
N ARG A 117 -4.05 7.92 5.58
CA ARG A 117 -3.37 6.63 5.75
C ARG A 117 -2.75 6.17 4.44
N ALA A 118 -1.57 5.57 4.53
CA ALA A 118 -0.87 5.05 3.37
C ALA A 118 -1.61 3.83 2.79
N THR A 119 -2.00 3.90 1.51
CA THR A 119 -2.70 2.81 0.80
C THR A 119 -1.82 2.11 -0.22
N LYS A 120 -0.77 2.79 -0.69
CA LYS A 120 0.21 2.22 -1.62
C LYS A 120 1.57 2.89 -1.44
N CYS A 121 2.64 2.10 -1.60
CA CYS A 121 4.00 2.61 -1.51
C CYS A 121 4.85 2.05 -2.64
N TRP A 122 5.59 2.90 -3.35
CA TRP A 122 6.59 2.50 -4.32
C TRP A 122 7.97 2.73 -3.71
N VAL A 123 8.85 1.76 -3.88
CA VAL A 123 10.25 1.83 -3.47
C VAL A 123 11.10 1.69 -4.73
N PHE A 124 11.67 2.80 -5.18
CA PHE A 124 12.55 2.86 -6.32
C PHE A 124 14.00 2.61 -5.88
N PHE A 125 14.72 1.74 -6.59
CA PHE A 125 16.14 1.51 -6.35
C PHE A 125 16.98 2.47 -7.19
N GLU A 126 17.85 3.24 -6.55
CA GLU A 126 18.71 4.20 -7.25
C GLU A 126 20.15 3.69 -7.40
N GLY A 127 20.71 3.93 -8.59
CA GLY A 127 22.12 3.67 -8.87
C GLY A 127 22.40 2.23 -9.25
N LYS A 128 22.89 1.42 -8.29
CA LYS A 128 23.38 0.06 -8.60
C LYS A 128 22.21 -0.90 -8.81
N PRO A 129 22.33 -1.86 -9.76
CA PRO A 129 21.33 -2.91 -9.93
C PRO A 129 21.14 -3.72 -8.64
N VAL A 130 19.89 -3.83 -8.19
CA VAL A 130 19.48 -4.65 -7.04
C VAL A 130 19.02 -6.01 -7.55
N THR A 131 19.43 -7.10 -6.90
CA THR A 131 18.90 -8.43 -7.21
C THR A 131 17.65 -8.72 -6.39
N LEU A 132 16.78 -9.59 -6.89
CA LEU A 132 15.60 -10.04 -6.15
C LEU A 132 15.98 -10.57 -4.76
N GLY A 133 17.07 -11.34 -4.65
CA GLY A 133 17.58 -11.85 -3.37
C GLY A 133 18.02 -10.78 -2.37
N ASP A 134 18.40 -9.60 -2.84
CA ASP A 134 18.78 -8.45 -1.99
C ASP A 134 17.57 -7.63 -1.50
N VAL A 135 16.39 -7.82 -2.10
CA VAL A 135 15.19 -7.02 -1.80
C VAL A 135 14.79 -7.07 -0.33
N PRO A 136 14.69 -8.24 0.35
CA PRO A 136 14.27 -8.29 1.76
C PRO A 136 15.16 -7.46 2.69
N ARG A 137 16.46 -7.38 2.37
CA ARG A 137 17.44 -6.60 3.12
C ARG A 137 17.27 -5.10 2.93
N LEU A 138 16.95 -4.66 1.71
CA LEU A 138 16.79 -3.25 1.37
C LEU A 138 15.38 -2.72 1.67
N VAL A 139 14.36 -3.57 1.60
CA VAL A 139 12.96 -3.25 1.81
C VAL A 139 12.44 -4.18 2.91
N SER A 140 12.55 -3.75 4.17
CA SER A 140 12.19 -4.54 5.35
C SER A 140 10.75 -5.09 5.30
N GLU A 141 9.84 -4.32 4.70
CA GLU A 141 8.45 -4.69 4.49
C GLU A 141 8.31 -6.01 3.70
N PHE A 142 9.27 -6.30 2.83
CA PHE A 142 9.27 -7.46 1.95
C PHE A 142 9.67 -8.76 2.67
N GLU A 143 10.18 -8.71 3.90
CA GLU A 143 10.53 -9.93 4.68
C GLU A 143 9.36 -10.91 4.85
N ILE A 144 8.11 -10.43 4.79
CA ILE A 144 6.95 -11.33 4.86
C ILE A 144 6.72 -12.09 3.55
N ALA A 145 7.17 -11.55 2.41
CA ALA A 145 7.00 -12.15 1.08
C ALA A 145 7.92 -13.35 0.85
N ILE A 146 8.95 -13.53 1.70
CA ILE A 146 9.87 -14.67 1.63
C ILE A 146 9.46 -15.83 2.54
N LYS A 147 8.34 -15.70 3.28
CA LYS A 147 7.87 -16.75 4.19
C LYS A 147 7.21 -17.92 3.42
N PRO A 148 7.22 -19.14 3.99
CA PRO A 148 6.49 -20.27 3.42
C PRO A 148 5.01 -19.96 3.21
N GLY A 149 4.45 -20.44 2.10
CA GLY A 149 3.03 -20.27 1.75
C GLY A 149 2.70 -19.00 0.98
N VAL A 150 3.67 -18.12 0.70
CA VAL A 150 3.49 -16.97 -0.19
C VAL A 150 3.42 -17.42 -1.65
N SER A 151 2.31 -17.10 -2.32
CA SER A 151 2.13 -17.36 -3.75
C SER A 151 2.85 -16.29 -4.58
N ALA A 152 3.37 -16.68 -5.75
CA ALA A 152 4.04 -15.79 -6.68
C ALA A 152 3.40 -15.86 -8.06
N TYR A 153 3.15 -14.69 -8.66
CA TYR A 153 2.55 -14.57 -9.97
C TYR A 153 3.41 -13.69 -10.85
N ALA A 154 3.65 -14.06 -12.10
CA ALA A 154 4.37 -13.23 -13.07
C ALA A 154 3.46 -12.76 -14.19
N GLN A 155 3.65 -11.53 -14.62
CA GLN A 155 3.04 -10.98 -15.83
C GLN A 155 4.02 -10.04 -16.53
N ARG A 156 3.79 -9.80 -17.83
CA ARG A 156 4.47 -8.74 -18.55
C ARG A 156 3.55 -7.54 -18.62
N ASP A 157 3.98 -6.42 -18.04
CA ASP A 157 3.22 -5.17 -18.11
C ASP A 157 3.15 -4.71 -19.57
N VAL A 158 1.94 -4.52 -20.07
CA VAL A 158 1.69 -4.22 -21.49
C VAL A 158 2.13 -2.81 -21.89
N THR A 159 2.31 -1.91 -20.92
CA THR A 159 2.63 -0.50 -21.18
C THR A 159 4.14 -0.30 -21.22
N THR A 160 4.86 -0.91 -20.28
CA THR A 160 6.30 -0.76 -20.08
C THR A 160 7.11 -1.93 -20.66
N GLY A 161 6.46 -3.05 -20.96
CA GLY A 161 7.11 -4.28 -21.41
C GLY A 161 7.91 -5.01 -20.32
N LYS A 162 7.98 -4.47 -19.10
CA LYS A 162 8.72 -5.05 -17.97
C LYS A 162 7.98 -6.25 -17.38
N VAL A 163 8.74 -7.16 -16.79
CA VAL A 163 8.17 -8.28 -16.03
C VAL A 163 7.84 -7.81 -14.62
N VAL A 164 6.62 -8.09 -14.17
CA VAL A 164 6.15 -7.80 -12.82
C VAL A 164 5.90 -9.13 -12.11
N VAL A 165 6.49 -9.31 -10.94
CA VAL A 165 6.31 -10.47 -10.08
C VAL A 165 5.55 -10.06 -8.84
N THR A 166 4.32 -10.54 -8.69
CA THR A 166 3.45 -10.28 -7.55
C THR A 166 3.60 -11.39 -6.52
N PHE A 167 4.10 -11.05 -5.33
CA PHE A 167 4.13 -11.91 -4.16
C PHE A 167 2.90 -11.63 -3.29
N LEU A 168 2.00 -12.60 -3.21
CA LEU A 168 0.75 -12.47 -2.45
C LEU A 168 0.88 -13.22 -1.12
N VAL A 169 0.83 -12.49 -0.03
CA VAL A 169 0.87 -13.07 1.32
C VAL A 169 -0.45 -13.80 1.60
N PRO A 170 -0.41 -15.03 2.13
CA PRO A 170 -1.63 -15.80 2.38
C PRO A 170 -2.45 -15.21 3.54
N GLY A 171 -3.76 -15.44 3.50
CA GLY A 171 -4.71 -15.02 4.52
C GLY A 171 -5.37 -13.67 4.22
N SER A 172 -6.51 -13.41 4.86
CA SER A 172 -7.27 -12.17 4.68
C SER A 172 -7.03 -11.21 5.84
N SER A 173 -7.07 -9.91 5.57
CA SER A 173 -7.00 -8.85 6.57
C SER A 173 -8.10 -7.83 6.36
N ASP A 174 -8.82 -7.48 7.43
CA ASP A 174 -9.86 -6.43 7.37
C ASP A 174 -9.27 -5.07 7.00
N LEU A 175 -8.06 -4.76 7.47
CA LEU A 175 -7.35 -3.55 7.04
C LEU A 175 -7.00 -3.63 5.55
N ALA A 176 -6.51 -4.77 5.05
CA ALA A 176 -6.23 -4.90 3.62
C ALA A 176 -7.50 -4.73 2.76
N ARG A 177 -8.64 -5.22 3.23
CA ARG A 177 -9.95 -5.02 2.60
C ARG A 177 -10.38 -3.55 2.66
N ALA A 178 -10.17 -2.85 3.77
CA ALA A 178 -10.47 -1.42 3.87
C ALA A 178 -9.57 -0.59 2.93
N LEU A 179 -8.28 -0.93 2.84
CA LEU A 179 -7.35 -0.26 1.92
C LEU A 179 -7.73 -0.49 0.45
N SER A 180 -8.19 -1.69 0.09
CA SER A 180 -8.56 -2.01 -1.30
C SER A 180 -9.79 -1.24 -1.81
N SER A 181 -10.65 -0.78 -0.89
CA SER A 181 -11.84 0.00 -1.18
C SER A 181 -11.67 1.50 -0.91
N GLY A 182 -10.46 1.96 -0.57
CA GLY A 182 -10.22 3.35 -0.19
C GLY A 182 -11.03 3.78 1.03
N PHE A 183 -11.12 2.89 2.02
CA PHE A 183 -11.90 3.03 3.26
C PHE A 183 -13.41 3.22 3.05
N ARG A 184 -13.93 2.84 1.87
CA ARG A 184 -15.37 2.78 1.59
C ARG A 184 -15.93 1.39 1.91
N PRO A 185 -17.25 1.23 2.09
CA PRO A 185 -17.85 -0.09 2.17
C PRO A 185 -17.40 -0.95 0.98
N PRO A 186 -16.82 -2.14 1.22
CA PRO A 186 -16.28 -2.96 0.16
C PRO A 186 -17.42 -3.41 -0.77
N SER A 187 -17.18 -3.32 -2.07
CA SER A 187 -18.13 -3.76 -3.10
C SER A 187 -18.00 -5.26 -3.43
N ASP A 188 -17.01 -5.94 -2.85
CA ASP A 188 -16.71 -7.36 -3.06
C ASP A 188 -16.43 -8.09 -1.74
N ASP A 189 -16.50 -9.41 -1.80
CA ASP A 189 -16.22 -10.34 -0.71
C ASP A 189 -14.82 -10.98 -0.84
N TYR A 190 -13.92 -10.35 -1.60
CA TYR A 190 -12.61 -10.94 -1.85
C TYR A 190 -11.77 -11.01 -0.57
N GLU A 191 -10.92 -12.03 -0.53
CA GLU A 191 -9.87 -12.16 0.48
C GLU A 191 -8.72 -11.24 0.07
N TRP A 192 -8.60 -10.11 0.77
CA TRP A 192 -7.59 -9.10 0.53
C TRP A 192 -6.43 -9.27 1.52
N SER A 193 -5.21 -9.17 1.02
CA SER A 193 -3.99 -9.41 1.79
C SER A 193 -2.85 -8.50 1.34
N PRO A 194 -1.76 -8.39 2.13
CA PRO A 194 -0.54 -7.72 1.68
C PRO A 194 0.00 -8.34 0.39
N SER A 195 0.40 -7.48 -0.54
CA SER A 195 0.94 -7.86 -1.84
C SER A 195 2.15 -7.00 -2.18
N PHE A 196 3.16 -7.64 -2.78
CA PHE A 196 4.38 -6.97 -3.21
C PHE A 196 4.58 -7.21 -4.69
N GLU A 197 4.49 -6.16 -5.49
CA GLU A 197 4.76 -6.23 -6.92
C GLU A 197 6.20 -5.80 -7.15
N VAL A 198 7.04 -6.75 -7.56
CA VAL A 198 8.43 -6.51 -7.90
C VAL A 198 8.52 -6.30 -9.40
N VAL A 199 8.87 -5.09 -9.82
CA VAL A 199 9.04 -4.77 -11.24
C VAL A 199 10.51 -4.97 -11.60
N LEU A 200 10.76 -5.92 -12.49
CA LEU A 200 12.10 -6.23 -12.95
C LEU A 200 12.66 -5.11 -13.84
N SER A 201 13.98 -4.99 -13.84
CA SER A 201 14.70 -4.07 -14.73
C SER A 201 14.42 -4.40 -16.21
N GLU A 202 14.61 -3.40 -17.07
CA GLU A 202 14.43 -3.58 -18.50
C GLU A 202 15.34 -4.68 -19.06
N GLY A 203 14.78 -5.52 -19.96
CA GLY A 203 15.50 -6.64 -20.56
C GLY A 203 15.50 -7.94 -19.74
N GLU A 204 15.00 -7.92 -18.49
CA GLU A 204 14.89 -9.14 -17.68
C GLU A 204 13.86 -10.13 -18.27
N SER A 205 14.17 -11.42 -18.09
CA SER A 205 13.37 -12.53 -18.62
C SER A 205 12.23 -12.92 -17.67
N GLU A 206 11.28 -13.71 -18.17
CA GLU A 206 10.23 -14.34 -17.35
C GLU A 206 10.75 -15.52 -16.51
N ASN A 207 12.01 -15.94 -16.68
CA ASN A 207 12.65 -16.94 -15.84
C ASN A 207 13.17 -16.27 -14.56
N ILE A 208 12.26 -16.05 -13.61
CA ILE A 208 12.53 -15.33 -12.37
C ILE A 208 13.43 -16.16 -11.46
N SER A 209 14.48 -15.53 -10.95
CA SER A 209 15.37 -16.11 -9.95
C SER A 209 15.78 -15.04 -8.94
N LEU A 210 16.43 -15.47 -7.84
CA LEU A 210 16.99 -14.53 -6.87
C LEU A 210 18.06 -13.59 -7.48
N GLN A 211 18.59 -13.90 -8.67
CA GLN A 211 19.56 -13.05 -9.37
C GLN A 211 18.92 -12.04 -10.34
N SER A 212 17.61 -12.15 -10.59
CA SER A 212 16.88 -11.23 -11.45
C SER A 212 17.03 -9.79 -10.96
N LYS A 213 17.24 -8.85 -11.89
CA LYS A 213 17.45 -7.44 -11.56
C LYS A 213 16.13 -6.73 -11.33
N VAL A 214 16.06 -5.95 -10.26
CA VAL A 214 14.85 -5.27 -9.81
C VAL A 214 15.01 -3.76 -9.99
N GLY A 215 14.00 -3.12 -10.59
CA GLY A 215 13.94 -1.66 -10.72
C GLY A 215 13.16 -0.99 -9.57
N GLU A 216 12.08 -1.61 -9.13
CA GLU A 216 11.23 -1.10 -8.05
C GLU A 216 10.44 -2.21 -7.36
N VAL A 217 10.01 -1.93 -6.13
CA VAL A 217 9.03 -2.74 -5.40
C VAL A 217 7.83 -1.87 -5.07
N ILE A 218 6.64 -2.38 -5.34
CA ILE A 218 5.37 -1.73 -5.02
C ILE A 218 4.72 -2.54 -3.91
N ILE A 219 4.51 -1.90 -2.77
CA ILE A 219 3.84 -2.45 -1.60
C ILE A 219 2.38 -2.01 -1.68
N THR A 220 1.48 -2.99 -1.77
CA THR A 220 0.05 -2.77 -2.00
C THR A 220 -0.76 -3.88 -1.32
N VAL A 221 -2.06 -3.90 -1.58
CA VAL A 221 -2.95 -5.01 -1.24
C VAL A 221 -3.36 -5.76 -2.51
N GLY A 222 -3.52 -7.08 -2.40
CA GLY A 222 -3.89 -7.96 -3.50
C GLY A 222 -4.93 -8.98 -3.07
N SER A 223 -5.52 -9.67 -4.04
CA SER A 223 -6.42 -10.79 -3.79
C SER A 223 -6.20 -11.87 -4.84
N GLN A 224 -6.12 -13.12 -4.39
CA GLN A 224 -5.97 -14.27 -5.28
C GLN A 224 -7.14 -14.38 -6.26
N THR A 225 -8.37 -14.20 -5.78
CA THR A 225 -9.57 -14.22 -6.63
C THR A 225 -9.50 -13.15 -7.72
N ARG A 226 -9.06 -11.94 -7.36
CA ARG A 226 -8.88 -10.85 -8.33
C ARG A 226 -7.81 -11.18 -9.36
N ILE A 227 -6.64 -11.68 -8.92
CA ILE A 227 -5.55 -12.09 -9.81
C ILE A 227 -6.02 -13.18 -10.79
N GLN A 228 -6.72 -14.20 -10.31
CA GLN A 228 -7.22 -15.29 -11.15
C GLN A 228 -8.25 -14.82 -12.19
N LYS A 229 -9.15 -13.90 -11.80
CA LYS A 229 -10.11 -13.27 -12.75
C LYS A 229 -9.40 -12.50 -13.85
N LEU A 230 -8.29 -11.84 -13.50
CA LEU A 230 -7.51 -10.99 -14.40
C LEU A 230 -6.43 -11.77 -15.19
N ALA A 231 -6.13 -13.01 -14.79
CA ALA A 231 -5.03 -13.79 -15.36
C ALA A 231 -5.11 -13.98 -16.88
N ARG A 232 -6.30 -14.26 -17.42
CA ARG A 232 -6.46 -14.43 -18.88
C ARG A 232 -6.29 -13.11 -19.63
N VAL A 233 -6.72 -12.00 -19.05
CA VAL A 233 -6.70 -10.68 -19.70
C VAL A 233 -5.29 -10.12 -19.75
N PHE A 234 -4.54 -10.27 -18.65
CA PHE A 234 -3.19 -9.70 -18.50
C PHE A 234 -2.06 -10.74 -18.65
N GLY A 235 -2.40 -11.99 -18.99
CA GLY A 235 -1.41 -13.05 -19.16
C GLY A 235 -0.68 -13.41 -17.87
N ILE A 236 -1.34 -13.32 -16.72
CA ILE A 236 -0.76 -13.61 -15.41
C ILE A 236 -0.56 -15.12 -15.28
N LYS A 237 0.65 -15.52 -14.91
CA LYS A 237 1.07 -16.91 -14.73
C LYS A 237 1.39 -17.16 -13.26
N ASP A 238 0.89 -18.26 -12.71
CA ASP A 238 1.38 -18.77 -11.43
C ASP A 238 2.81 -19.32 -11.63
N ILE A 239 3.71 -18.96 -10.72
CA ILE A 239 5.12 -19.37 -10.77
C ILE A 239 5.56 -19.93 -9.41
N ALA A 240 6.60 -20.76 -9.42
CA ALA A 240 7.27 -21.12 -8.18
C ALA A 240 7.83 -19.85 -7.52
N ASN A 241 7.55 -19.66 -6.23
CA ASN A 241 8.13 -18.55 -5.47
C ASN A 241 9.66 -18.73 -5.40
N PRO A 242 10.46 -17.81 -5.96
CA PRO A 242 11.93 -17.94 -5.99
C PRO A 242 12.60 -18.04 -4.61
N PHE A 243 11.92 -17.60 -3.55
CA PHE A 243 12.40 -17.67 -2.17
C PHE A 243 12.02 -18.96 -1.43
N SER A 244 11.15 -19.77 -2.02
CA SER A 244 10.67 -21.04 -1.43
C SER A 244 11.48 -22.26 -1.88
N SER A 245 12.64 -22.03 -2.52
CA SER A 245 13.54 -23.07 -3.05
C SER A 245 14.38 -23.73 -1.95
#